data_AF-A0A7X7HRB9-F1
#
_entry.id   AF-A0A7X7HRB9-F1
#
_cell.length_a   1.000
_cell.length_b   1.000
_cell.length_c   1.000
_cell.angle_alpha   90.00
_cell.angle_beta   90.00
_cell.angle_gamma   90.00
#
_symmetry.space_group_name_H-M   'P 1'
#
loop_
_entity.id
_entity.type
_entity.pdbx_description
1 polymer ?
#
loop_
_entity_poly.entity_id
_entity_poly.type
_entity_poly.pdbx_seq_one_letter_code
_entity_poly.pdbx_strand_id
1 'polypeptide(L)'
;MQPAAQQAGEPTKSLRPEAAATTVAGLAAASRNERRPRQATDARVVRQRLMVGAGVAGVLLLIVGLVVFLGGGDDGGDDTAAGDRTEVTAGATSTTVAGLAPEAEAPYDGWVDPASSGQPWSPVVVGQLTFRGNPTRSYYGLGPVPENPEILWRYPESGGMCGQSAVGSQAKTWCGTGWTGQPSVWLEGGRTWVAFGAYDKKVHFLDAEDGADIIGAFDIGDIVKGSVTRDPDGFPLLYSGSRADFHVIAMDRPSGEAESLWSMSHDDVSPTKWN
;
A
#
# COMPACT_ATOMS: atom_id res chain seq x y z
N MET A 1 -38.94 25.30 -76.27
CA MET A 1 -38.33 23.98 -76.51
C MET A 1 -36.85 24.18 -76.79
N GLN A 2 -36.01 23.96 -75.78
CA GLN A 2 -34.57 23.59 -75.77
C GLN A 2 -34.03 23.80 -74.33
N PRO A 3 -32.97 23.09 -73.91
CA PRO A 3 -33.08 22.09 -72.85
C PRO A 3 -32.36 22.44 -71.54
N ALA A 4 -32.67 21.63 -70.51
CA ALA A 4 -32.05 21.63 -69.20
C ALA A 4 -30.57 21.20 -69.26
N ALA A 5 -29.71 21.94 -68.54
CA ALA A 5 -28.31 21.61 -68.32
C ALA A 5 -28.09 21.16 -66.86
N GLN A 6 -27.30 20.10 -66.74
CA GLN A 6 -26.89 19.35 -65.56
C GLN A 6 -26.09 20.18 -64.54
N GLN A 7 -26.34 19.92 -63.26
CA GLN A 7 -25.53 20.36 -62.13
C GLN A 7 -24.20 19.60 -62.08
N ALA A 8 -23.10 20.34 -61.91
CA ALA A 8 -21.82 19.85 -61.42
C ALA A 8 -21.44 20.71 -60.19
N GLY A 9 -21.11 20.04 -59.08
CA GLY A 9 -20.81 20.66 -57.80
C GLY A 9 -19.37 21.18 -57.69
N GLU A 10 -19.17 22.12 -56.78
CA GLU A 10 -17.89 22.63 -56.30
C GLU A 10 -18.02 23.04 -54.80
N PRO A 11 -16.91 23.22 -54.05
CA PRO A 11 -16.62 22.45 -52.85
C PRO A 11 -16.86 23.21 -51.54
N THR A 12 -17.25 22.48 -50.50
CA THR A 12 -17.40 23.02 -49.14
C THR A 12 -16.05 23.30 -48.49
N LYS A 13 -15.91 24.57 -48.10
CA LYS A 13 -14.82 25.19 -47.35
C LYS A 13 -14.55 24.44 -46.03
N SER A 14 -13.28 24.14 -45.79
CA SER A 14 -12.74 23.69 -44.50
C SER A 14 -13.04 24.73 -43.41
N LEU A 15 -13.79 24.31 -42.38
CA LEU A 15 -13.94 25.03 -41.12
C LEU A 15 -13.06 24.34 -40.07
N ARG A 16 -12.21 25.13 -39.40
CA ARG A 16 -11.40 24.74 -38.24
C ARG A 16 -12.34 24.30 -37.10
N PRO A 17 -11.96 23.30 -36.29
CA PRO A 17 -12.79 22.92 -35.15
C PRO A 17 -12.68 23.98 -34.05
N GLU A 18 -13.84 24.53 -33.72
CA GLU A 18 -14.10 25.38 -32.57
C GLU A 18 -14.10 24.53 -31.28
N ALA A 19 -13.81 25.18 -30.15
CA ALA A 19 -13.50 24.61 -28.85
C ALA A 19 -14.47 23.50 -28.38
N ALA A 20 -13.94 22.31 -28.09
CA ALA A 20 -14.69 21.21 -27.48
C ALA A 20 -14.71 21.36 -25.94
N ALA A 21 -15.89 21.79 -25.46
CA ALA A 21 -16.50 21.70 -24.14
C ALA A 21 -15.71 21.08 -22.95
N THR A 22 -15.46 21.93 -21.95
CA THR A 22 -15.02 21.63 -20.58
C THR A 22 -16.17 21.03 -19.75
N THR A 23 -16.64 19.82 -20.05
CA THR A 23 -17.58 19.10 -19.18
C THR A 23 -17.26 17.60 -19.09
N VAL A 24 -17.46 17.03 -17.90
CA VAL A 24 -17.15 15.63 -17.54
C VAL A 24 -17.89 14.63 -18.45
N ALA A 25 -19.05 15.01 -19.00
CA ALA A 25 -19.80 14.19 -19.96
C ALA A 25 -19.11 14.08 -21.33
N GLY A 26 -18.39 15.12 -21.77
CA GLY A 26 -17.65 15.13 -23.05
C GLY A 26 -16.44 14.19 -23.04
N LEU A 27 -15.73 14.13 -21.91
CA LEU A 27 -14.58 13.24 -21.70
C LEU A 27 -15.01 11.75 -21.68
N ALA A 28 -16.19 11.44 -21.12
CA ALA A 28 -16.73 10.08 -21.10
C ALA A 28 -17.27 9.59 -22.45
N ALA A 29 -17.60 10.50 -23.37
CA ALA A 29 -17.99 10.15 -24.74
C ALA A 29 -16.76 9.85 -25.62
N ALA A 30 -15.66 10.59 -25.44
CA ALA A 30 -14.40 10.34 -26.14
C ALA A 30 -13.80 8.97 -25.79
N SER A 31 -13.86 8.55 -24.51
CA SER A 31 -13.30 7.25 -24.08
C SER A 31 -14.08 6.03 -24.57
N ARG A 32 -15.32 6.20 -25.06
CA ARG A 32 -16.14 5.12 -25.62
C ARG A 32 -15.86 4.86 -27.09
N ASN A 33 -15.30 5.83 -27.81
CA ASN A 33 -15.09 5.74 -29.26
C ASN A 33 -13.73 5.12 -29.66
N GLU A 34 -12.81 4.88 -28.72
CA GLU A 34 -11.49 4.30 -29.00
C GLU A 34 -11.41 2.76 -28.91
N ARG A 35 -12.53 2.06 -28.67
CA ARG A 35 -12.51 0.59 -28.69
C ARG A 35 -12.56 0.05 -30.12
N ARG A 36 -11.40 -0.01 -30.79
CA ARG A 36 -11.18 -0.82 -31.99
C ARG A 36 -11.15 -2.33 -31.63
N PRO A 37 -11.66 -3.23 -32.49
CA PRO A 37 -11.78 -4.66 -32.17
C PRO A 37 -10.43 -5.37 -32.19
N ARG A 38 -10.20 -6.26 -31.22
CA ARG A 38 -9.04 -7.15 -31.16
C ARG A 38 -9.16 -8.22 -32.24
N GLN A 39 -8.29 -8.18 -33.24
CA GLN A 39 -7.98 -9.33 -34.10
C GLN A 39 -6.47 -9.53 -34.23
N ALA A 40 -6.07 -10.78 -34.05
CA ALA A 40 -4.83 -11.45 -34.46
C ALA A 40 -3.49 -11.02 -33.81
N THR A 41 -3.22 -11.55 -32.61
CA THR A 41 -1.85 -11.72 -32.10
C THR A 41 -1.64 -13.07 -31.40
N ASP A 42 -2.13 -14.17 -31.99
CA ASP A 42 -1.86 -15.53 -31.49
C ASP A 42 -0.60 -16.19 -32.11
N ALA A 43 0.01 -15.60 -33.14
CA ALA A 43 1.16 -16.20 -33.82
C ALA A 43 2.54 -15.84 -33.22
N ARG A 44 2.63 -14.83 -32.35
CA ARG A 44 3.92 -14.35 -31.81
C ARG A 44 4.36 -15.04 -30.51
N VAL A 45 3.42 -15.57 -29.72
CA VAL A 45 3.69 -16.12 -28.38
C VAL A 45 4.26 -17.54 -28.44
N VAL A 46 3.94 -18.32 -29.46
CA VAL A 46 4.41 -19.71 -29.61
C VAL A 46 5.89 -19.78 -30.00
N ARG A 47 6.39 -18.81 -30.77
CA ARG A 47 7.76 -18.82 -31.30
C ARG A 47 8.84 -18.47 -30.26
N GLN A 48 8.45 -17.81 -29.16
CA GLN A 48 9.38 -17.36 -28.12
C GLN A 48 9.61 -18.41 -27.02
N ARG A 49 8.75 -19.44 -26.94
CA ARG A 49 8.87 -20.55 -25.97
C ARG A 49 9.86 -21.64 -26.38
N LEU A 50 10.29 -21.69 -27.64
CA LEU A 50 11.26 -22.67 -28.14
C LEU A 50 12.74 -22.25 -27.96
N MET A 51 13.04 -20.96 -27.78
CA MET A 51 14.43 -20.49 -27.64
C MET A 51 14.94 -20.47 -26.18
N VAL A 52 14.05 -20.44 -25.19
CA VAL A 52 14.44 -20.40 -23.76
C VAL A 52 14.86 -21.78 -23.23
N GLY A 53 14.39 -22.88 -23.84
CA GLY A 53 14.70 -24.24 -23.40
C GLY A 53 16.13 -24.72 -23.71
N ALA A 54 16.81 -24.14 -24.71
CA ALA A 54 18.15 -24.58 -25.10
C ALA A 54 19.28 -23.89 -24.31
N GLY A 55 19.04 -22.70 -23.75
CA GLY A 55 20.06 -21.92 -23.01
C GLY A 55 20.34 -22.44 -21.60
N VAL A 56 19.33 -23.01 -20.93
CA VAL A 56 19.43 -23.44 -19.52
C VAL A 56 20.32 -24.69 -19.35
N ALA A 57 20.43 -25.55 -20.37
CA ALA A 57 21.29 -26.74 -20.31
C ALA A 57 22.80 -26.42 -20.48
N GLY A 58 23.15 -25.31 -21.14
CA GLY A 58 24.56 -24.95 -21.41
C GLY A 58 25.28 -24.31 -20.20
N VAL A 59 24.56 -23.56 -19.37
CA VAL A 59 25.14 -22.84 -18.23
C VAL A 59 25.38 -23.77 -17.02
N LEU A 60 24.56 -24.81 -16.85
CA LEU A 60 24.72 -25.79 -15.78
C LEU A 60 25.95 -26.70 -15.94
N LEU A 61 26.46 -26.88 -17.17
CA LEU A 61 27.68 -27.65 -17.42
C LEU A 61 28.97 -26.85 -17.19
N LEU A 62 28.92 -25.51 -17.19
CA LEU A 62 30.07 -24.64 -16.94
C LEU A 62 30.34 -24.42 -15.44
N ILE A 63 29.32 -24.49 -14.60
CA ILE A 63 29.44 -24.24 -13.15
C ILE A 63 30.02 -25.45 -12.40
N VAL A 64 29.86 -26.67 -12.92
CA VAL A 64 30.45 -27.88 -12.30
C VAL A 64 31.96 -28.01 -12.60
N GLY A 65 32.49 -27.27 -13.58
CA GLY A 65 33.90 -27.33 -13.98
C GLY A 65 34.86 -26.39 -13.22
N LEU A 66 34.36 -25.39 -12.48
CA LEU A 66 35.21 -24.31 -11.94
C LEU A 66 35.49 -24.43 -10.43
N VAL A 67 35.06 -25.50 -9.75
CA VAL A 67 35.21 -25.65 -8.28
C VAL A 67 36.41 -26.54 -7.88
N VAL A 68 37.24 -26.97 -8.82
CA VAL A 68 38.46 -27.72 -8.50
C VAL A 68 39.63 -27.20 -9.33
N PHE A 69 40.31 -26.14 -8.87
CA PHE A 69 41.77 -25.98 -8.89
C PHE A 69 42.19 -24.58 -8.38
N LEU A 70 43.18 -24.56 -7.47
CA LEU A 70 44.00 -23.43 -6.97
C LEU A 70 43.33 -22.55 -5.88
N GLY A 71 43.81 -22.43 -4.64
CA GLY A 71 45.08 -22.83 -4.01
C GLY A 71 46.02 -21.64 -3.77
N GLY A 72 45.97 -21.07 -2.56
CA GLY A 72 47.09 -20.41 -1.86
C GLY A 72 47.43 -18.95 -2.18
N GLY A 73 47.79 -18.17 -1.15
CA GLY A 73 48.56 -16.92 -1.28
C GLY A 73 48.24 -15.85 -0.22
N ASP A 74 49.27 -15.48 0.55
CA ASP A 74 49.31 -14.56 1.70
C ASP A 74 49.61 -13.09 1.30
N ASP A 75 49.70 -12.22 2.32
CA ASP A 75 50.36 -10.90 2.40
C ASP A 75 49.53 -9.61 2.20
N GLY A 76 49.23 -8.95 3.33
CA GLY A 76 49.91 -7.71 3.78
C GLY A 76 49.74 -6.40 3.00
N GLY A 77 49.24 -5.35 3.69
CA GLY A 77 49.40 -3.95 3.25
C GLY A 77 48.47 -2.96 3.94
N ASP A 78 49.03 -2.20 4.87
CA ASP A 78 48.47 -1.05 5.57
C ASP A 78 48.21 0.15 4.64
N ASP A 79 47.24 1.01 4.96
CA ASP A 79 47.39 2.46 4.83
C ASP A 79 46.27 3.21 5.57
N THR A 80 46.73 4.09 6.45
CA THR A 80 45.99 5.04 7.26
C THR A 80 45.77 6.35 6.50
N ALA A 81 44.61 6.99 6.66
CA ALA A 81 44.49 8.44 6.51
C ALA A 81 43.40 8.99 7.45
N ALA A 82 43.86 9.87 8.34
CA ALA A 82 43.06 10.61 9.29
C ALA A 82 42.67 11.99 8.73
N GLY A 83 41.52 12.48 9.20
CA GLY A 83 41.28 13.91 9.46
C GLY A 83 40.58 14.70 8.37
N ASP A 84 39.35 15.13 8.64
CA ASP A 84 39.12 16.54 8.95
C ASP A 84 37.86 16.71 9.81
N ARG A 85 37.95 17.52 10.87
CA ARG A 85 36.81 17.96 11.69
C ARG A 85 36.48 19.37 11.29
N THR A 86 35.32 19.56 10.68
CA THR A 86 34.75 20.90 10.51
C THR A 86 33.60 21.06 11.50
N GLU A 87 33.87 21.87 12.52
CA GLU A 87 32.87 22.42 13.44
C GLU A 87 32.04 23.46 12.68
N VAL A 88 30.73 23.23 12.56
CA VAL A 88 29.79 24.20 11.96
C VAL A 88 28.74 24.58 12.98
N THR A 89 28.78 25.88 13.31
CA THR A 89 27.83 26.75 13.99
C THR A 89 26.38 26.26 14.01
N ALA A 90 25.82 26.21 15.23
CA ALA A 90 24.42 25.94 15.52
C ALA A 90 23.49 26.98 14.88
N GLY A 91 23.00 26.68 13.68
CA GLY A 91 21.67 27.09 13.25
C GLY A 91 20.67 26.07 13.79
N ALA A 92 19.52 26.53 14.29
CA ALA A 92 18.41 25.67 14.70
C ALA A 92 17.97 24.82 13.50
N THR A 93 18.60 23.65 13.36
CA THR A 93 18.32 22.70 12.31
C THR A 93 17.23 21.84 12.90
N SER A 94 16.01 21.97 12.37
CA SER A 94 14.97 20.97 12.60
C SER A 94 15.57 19.65 12.14
N THR A 95 15.96 18.79 13.09
CA THR A 95 16.54 17.49 12.78
C THR A 95 15.42 16.63 12.22
N THR A 96 15.30 16.58 10.89
CA THR A 96 14.36 15.68 10.22
C THR A 96 14.78 14.24 10.54
N VAL A 97 14.08 13.61 11.48
CA VAL A 97 14.24 12.18 11.75
C VAL A 97 13.60 11.44 10.57
N ALA A 98 14.37 10.57 9.91
CA ALA A 98 13.86 9.80 8.79
C ALA A 98 12.58 9.05 9.17
N GLY A 99 11.50 9.27 8.42
CA GLY A 99 10.23 8.57 8.60
C GLY A 99 9.22 9.30 9.49
N LEU A 100 9.56 10.45 10.03
CA LEU A 100 8.61 11.40 10.60
C LEU A 100 8.20 12.43 9.56
N ALA A 101 6.94 12.88 9.66
CA ALA A 101 6.46 14.02 8.93
C ALA A 101 7.18 15.29 9.42
N PRO A 102 7.42 16.28 8.53
CA PRO A 102 7.84 17.59 9.00
C PRO A 102 6.77 18.17 9.91
N GLU A 103 7.20 18.87 10.96
CA GLU A 103 6.29 19.65 11.77
C GLU A 103 5.67 20.76 10.92
N ALA A 104 4.35 20.90 10.98
CA ALA A 104 3.64 21.87 10.15
C ALA A 104 3.96 23.29 10.62
N GLU A 105 4.60 24.09 9.77
CA GLU A 105 4.95 25.49 10.08
C GLU A 105 3.70 26.38 10.27
N ALA A 106 2.60 26.01 9.61
CA ALA A 106 1.29 26.65 9.74
C ALA A 106 0.16 25.64 9.52
N PRO A 107 -1.01 25.83 10.16
CA PRO A 107 -2.18 25.01 9.90
C PRO A 107 -2.64 25.18 8.45
N TYR A 108 -2.89 24.06 7.78
CA TYR A 108 -3.46 24.05 6.43
C TYR A 108 -4.96 24.32 6.49
N ASP A 109 -5.46 25.22 5.65
CA ASP A 109 -6.90 25.51 5.52
C ASP A 109 -7.59 24.42 4.68
N GLY A 110 -7.91 23.30 5.33
CA GLY A 110 -8.59 22.16 4.74
C GLY A 110 -8.35 20.87 5.52
N TRP A 111 -8.81 19.75 4.96
CA TRP A 111 -8.73 18.44 5.62
C TRP A 111 -7.33 17.82 5.59
N VAL A 112 -6.65 17.95 4.44
CA VAL A 112 -5.32 17.37 4.20
C VAL A 112 -4.58 18.27 3.23
N ASP A 113 -3.35 18.66 3.58
CA ASP A 113 -2.46 19.41 2.67
C ASP A 113 -2.02 18.52 1.50
N PRO A 114 -2.33 18.86 0.23
CA PRO A 114 -1.86 18.12 -0.93
C PRO A 114 -0.33 17.99 -1.02
N ALA A 115 0.43 18.93 -0.45
CA ALA A 115 1.89 18.88 -0.41
C ALA A 115 2.42 17.72 0.46
N SER A 116 1.61 17.19 1.37
CA SER A 116 1.93 15.98 2.17
C SER A 116 1.90 14.68 1.37
N SER A 117 1.59 14.72 0.07
CA SER A 117 1.66 13.55 -0.81
C SER A 117 3.07 12.96 -0.84
N GLY A 118 3.17 11.64 -0.64
CA GLY A 118 4.43 10.90 -0.55
C GLY A 118 5.14 11.02 0.81
N GLN A 119 4.65 11.86 1.73
CA GLN A 119 5.29 12.09 3.03
C GLN A 119 4.73 11.17 4.12
N PRO A 120 5.50 10.86 5.18
CA PRO A 120 4.96 10.26 6.38
C PRO A 120 3.81 11.11 6.96
N TRP A 121 2.92 10.50 7.73
CA TRP A 121 1.78 11.21 8.29
C TRP A 121 2.12 11.92 9.61
N SER A 122 2.83 11.25 10.51
CA SER A 122 3.00 11.73 11.88
C SER A 122 4.38 12.36 12.12
N PRO A 123 4.44 13.50 12.82
CA PRO A 123 5.71 14.07 13.29
C PRO A 123 6.27 13.36 14.53
N VAL A 124 5.56 12.37 15.10
CA VAL A 124 5.95 11.68 16.35
C VAL A 124 5.97 10.15 16.24
N VAL A 125 5.19 9.55 15.34
CA VAL A 125 5.12 8.11 15.10
C VAL A 125 5.70 7.76 13.74
N VAL A 126 6.82 7.04 13.73
CA VAL A 126 7.41 6.52 12.49
C VAL A 126 6.61 5.30 12.04
N GLY A 127 6.01 5.34 10.85
CA GLY A 127 5.33 4.16 10.30
C GLY A 127 4.38 4.41 9.14
N GLN A 128 3.84 3.32 8.61
CA GLN A 128 2.66 3.31 7.73
C GLN A 128 1.43 3.14 8.62
N LEU A 129 0.80 4.25 8.99
CA LEU A 129 -0.15 4.29 10.10
C LEU A 129 -1.60 4.05 9.70
N THR A 130 -1.91 4.04 8.40
CA THR A 130 -3.27 3.85 7.89
C THR A 130 -3.23 3.28 6.48
N PHE A 131 -4.39 3.12 5.85
CA PHE A 131 -4.48 2.65 4.47
C PHE A 131 -3.67 3.54 3.52
N ARG A 132 -2.68 2.94 2.86
CA ARG A 132 -1.66 3.60 2.01
C ARG A 132 -0.88 4.69 2.76
N GLY A 133 -0.63 4.44 4.04
CA GLY A 133 0.38 5.06 4.89
C GLY A 133 0.04 6.44 5.45
N ASN A 134 -0.74 7.25 4.73
CA ASN A 134 -1.04 8.63 5.11
C ASN A 134 -2.43 9.10 4.60
N PRO A 135 -2.91 10.30 4.99
CA PRO A 135 -4.24 10.79 4.59
C PRO A 135 -4.41 11.01 3.08
N THR A 136 -3.32 11.27 2.35
CA THR A 136 -3.33 11.37 0.88
C THR A 136 -3.23 10.00 0.18
N ARG A 137 -3.10 8.91 0.95
CA ARG A 137 -2.96 7.53 0.48
C ARG A 137 -1.78 7.35 -0.47
N SER A 138 -0.62 7.86 -0.12
CA SER A 138 0.53 7.95 -1.02
C SER A 138 1.88 7.65 -0.37
N TYR A 139 1.89 7.20 0.89
CA TYR A 139 3.11 6.82 1.60
C TYR A 139 3.23 5.30 1.74
N TYR A 140 4.41 4.76 1.47
CA TYR A 140 4.64 3.30 1.39
C TYR A 140 5.76 2.82 2.33
N GLY A 141 6.13 3.65 3.31
CA GLY A 141 7.26 3.39 4.20
C GLY A 141 8.58 3.94 3.67
N LEU A 142 9.64 3.72 4.45
CA LEU A 142 10.98 4.27 4.19
C LEU A 142 11.73 3.57 3.06
N GLY A 143 11.45 2.28 2.86
CA GLY A 143 12.24 1.43 1.98
C GLY A 143 13.73 1.44 2.35
N PRO A 144 14.62 1.08 1.39
CA PRO A 144 14.27 0.50 0.10
C PRO A 144 13.54 -0.85 0.28
N VAL A 145 12.75 -1.24 -0.72
CA VAL A 145 12.20 -2.60 -0.76
C VAL A 145 13.36 -3.56 -1.07
N PRO A 146 13.51 -4.67 -0.33
CA PRO A 146 14.60 -5.62 -0.58
C PRO A 146 14.50 -6.23 -1.99
N GLU A 147 15.65 -6.42 -2.65
CA GLU A 147 15.71 -7.00 -4.00
C GLU A 147 15.39 -8.50 -4.00
N ASN A 148 15.73 -9.20 -2.92
CA ASN A 148 15.51 -10.63 -2.73
C ASN A 148 14.72 -10.86 -1.43
N PRO A 149 13.39 -10.60 -1.42
CA PRO A 149 12.59 -10.78 -0.21
C PRO A 149 12.52 -12.26 0.17
N GLU A 150 12.69 -12.53 1.45
CA GLU A 150 12.48 -13.85 2.06
C GLU A 150 11.31 -13.81 3.05
N ILE A 151 10.78 -15.00 3.37
CA ILE A 151 9.71 -15.13 4.35
C ILE A 151 10.35 -15.32 5.72
N LEU A 152 10.32 -14.28 6.54
CA LEU A 152 10.82 -14.33 7.91
C LEU A 152 9.88 -15.12 8.83
N TRP A 153 8.57 -14.90 8.69
CA TRP A 153 7.55 -15.60 9.47
C TRP A 153 6.21 -15.64 8.71
N ARG A 154 5.27 -16.44 9.22
CA ARG A 154 3.88 -16.53 8.75
C ARG A 154 2.95 -16.48 9.94
N TYR A 155 1.90 -15.67 9.84
CA TYR A 155 0.85 -15.59 10.86
C TYR A 155 -0.53 -15.83 10.25
N PRO A 156 -1.36 -16.68 10.87
CA PRO A 156 -0.94 -17.70 11.82
C PRO A 156 -0.02 -18.71 11.10
N GLU A 157 0.81 -19.46 11.84
CA GLU A 157 1.67 -20.51 11.25
C GLU A 157 0.85 -21.53 10.46
N SER A 158 -0.37 -21.81 10.93
CA SER A 158 -1.37 -22.63 10.24
C SER A 158 -2.79 -22.08 10.42
N GLY A 159 -3.68 -22.45 9.49
CA GLY A 159 -5.05 -21.93 9.46
C GLY A 159 -5.20 -20.71 8.56
N GLY A 160 -6.37 -20.07 8.62
CA GLY A 160 -6.73 -19.03 7.67
C GLY A 160 -7.34 -17.78 8.28
N MET A 161 -7.36 -17.61 9.61
CA MET A 161 -8.11 -16.53 10.28
C MET A 161 -9.55 -16.47 9.76
N CYS A 162 -10.30 -17.53 10.02
CA CYS A 162 -11.60 -17.75 9.41
C CYS A 162 -12.75 -17.35 10.34
N GLY A 163 -13.79 -16.75 9.77
CA GLY A 163 -15.03 -16.45 10.48
C GLY A 163 -16.23 -16.42 9.55
N GLN A 164 -17.41 -16.59 10.15
CA GLN A 164 -18.67 -16.52 9.42
C GLN A 164 -19.19 -15.10 9.34
N SER A 165 -19.64 -14.72 8.14
CA SER A 165 -20.27 -13.45 7.83
C SER A 165 -21.41 -13.64 6.84
N ALA A 166 -22.53 -12.97 7.09
CA ALA A 166 -23.70 -13.03 6.23
C ALA A 166 -23.50 -12.22 4.95
N VAL A 167 -23.81 -12.82 3.79
CA VAL A 167 -24.00 -12.16 2.51
C VAL A 167 -25.47 -12.31 2.12
N GLY A 168 -26.25 -11.26 2.34
CA GLY A 168 -27.71 -11.37 2.32
C GLY A 168 -28.19 -12.32 3.42
N SER A 169 -29.05 -13.28 3.08
CA SER A 169 -29.57 -14.29 4.01
C SER A 169 -28.66 -15.51 4.20
N GLN A 170 -27.48 -15.55 3.59
CA GLN A 170 -26.58 -16.70 3.64
C GLN A 170 -25.35 -16.43 4.48
N ALA A 171 -25.14 -17.22 5.54
CA ALA A 171 -23.87 -17.26 6.24
C ALA A 171 -22.80 -17.92 5.36
N LYS A 172 -21.66 -17.25 5.17
CA LYS A 172 -20.50 -17.77 4.47
C LYS A 172 -19.27 -17.68 5.36
N THR A 173 -18.40 -18.69 5.28
CA THR A 173 -17.09 -18.65 5.93
C THR A 173 -16.10 -17.94 5.01
N TRP A 174 -15.39 -16.97 5.56
CA TRP A 174 -14.30 -16.26 4.89
C TRP A 174 -13.04 -16.46 5.71
N CYS A 175 -11.89 -16.58 5.03
CA CYS A 175 -10.57 -16.70 5.65
C CYS A 175 -9.63 -15.65 5.05
N GLY A 176 -8.75 -15.09 5.86
CA GLY A 176 -7.71 -14.13 5.49
C GLY A 176 -7.95 -12.74 6.07
N THR A 177 -7.24 -11.75 5.54
CA THR A 177 -7.24 -10.35 6.01
C THR A 177 -8.15 -9.43 5.19
N GLY A 178 -8.83 -9.98 4.18
CA GLY A 178 -9.74 -9.26 3.30
C GLY A 178 -9.09 -8.22 2.39
N TRP A 179 -9.92 -7.43 1.69
CA TRP A 179 -9.47 -6.26 0.95
C TRP A 179 -9.77 -5.01 1.79
N THR A 180 -8.77 -4.24 2.19
CA THR A 180 -7.44 -4.09 1.54
C THR A 180 -6.35 -5.03 2.04
N GLY A 181 -6.51 -5.64 3.21
CA GLY A 181 -5.54 -6.59 3.77
C GLY A 181 -4.17 -5.99 4.12
N GLN A 182 -4.03 -4.66 4.07
CA GLN A 182 -2.81 -3.96 4.42
C GLN A 182 -2.75 -3.73 5.94
N PRO A 183 -1.66 -4.15 6.61
CA PRO A 183 -1.42 -3.84 8.01
C PRO A 183 -1.00 -2.38 8.21
N SER A 184 -1.24 -1.85 9.41
CA SER A 184 -0.48 -0.70 9.91
C SER A 184 0.81 -1.20 10.53
N VAL A 185 1.92 -0.51 10.27
CA VAL A 185 3.26 -0.88 10.76
C VAL A 185 3.94 0.35 11.32
N TRP A 186 4.39 0.32 12.58
CA TRP A 186 4.99 1.48 13.24
C TRP A 186 6.05 1.10 14.28
N LEU A 187 6.94 2.04 14.59
CA LEU A 187 7.94 1.90 15.64
C LEU A 187 7.41 2.51 16.95
N GLU A 188 7.43 1.73 18.03
CA GLU A 188 7.01 2.17 19.37
C GLU A 188 7.72 1.35 20.45
N GLY A 189 8.31 2.04 21.44
CA GLY A 189 9.03 1.37 22.53
C GLY A 189 10.24 0.53 22.09
N GLY A 190 10.86 0.86 20.95
CA GLY A 190 11.97 0.09 20.36
C GLY A 190 11.55 -1.17 19.61
N ARG A 191 10.24 -1.43 19.49
CA ARG A 191 9.66 -2.56 18.75
C ARG A 191 8.96 -2.06 17.50
N THR A 192 9.06 -2.82 16.41
CA THR A 192 8.22 -2.58 15.22
C THR A 192 6.93 -3.38 15.35
N TRP A 193 5.81 -2.68 15.49
CA TRP A 193 4.49 -3.26 15.60
C TRP A 193 3.88 -3.49 14.23
N VAL A 194 3.11 -4.57 14.11
CA VAL A 194 2.27 -4.89 12.95
C VAL A 194 0.85 -5.12 13.46
N ALA A 195 -0.10 -4.29 13.04
CA ALA A 195 -1.51 -4.52 13.37
C ALA A 195 -2.39 -4.60 12.13
N PHE A 196 -3.33 -5.54 12.14
CA PHE A 196 -4.28 -5.76 11.05
C PHE A 196 -5.55 -6.43 11.56
N GLY A 197 -6.66 -6.16 10.87
CA GLY A 197 -7.89 -6.91 11.05
C GLY A 197 -7.94 -8.14 10.14
N ALA A 198 -8.71 -9.14 10.55
CA ALA A 198 -8.92 -10.34 9.76
C ALA A 198 -10.37 -10.86 9.83
N TYR A 199 -10.63 -11.92 9.05
CA TYR A 199 -11.94 -12.54 8.93
C TYR A 199 -12.32 -13.46 10.09
N ASP A 200 -11.41 -13.73 11.02
CA ASP A 200 -11.71 -14.33 12.31
C ASP A 200 -12.38 -13.36 13.30
N LYS A 201 -12.74 -12.16 12.84
CA LYS A 201 -13.39 -11.08 13.60
C LYS A 201 -12.47 -10.42 14.62
N LYS A 202 -11.16 -10.50 14.38
CA LYS A 202 -10.17 -9.96 15.31
C LYS A 202 -9.30 -8.90 14.66
N VAL A 203 -8.79 -8.01 15.51
CA VAL A 203 -7.63 -7.16 15.24
C VAL A 203 -6.44 -7.74 15.97
N HIS A 204 -5.38 -8.07 15.22
CA HIS A 204 -4.17 -8.71 15.71
C HIS A 204 -3.05 -7.69 15.90
N PHE A 205 -2.14 -7.93 16.84
CA PHE A 205 -1.03 -7.04 17.19
C PHE A 205 0.24 -7.88 17.35
N LEU A 206 1.14 -7.81 16.36
CA LEU A 206 2.31 -8.67 16.26
C LEU A 206 3.62 -7.88 16.28
N ASP A 207 4.68 -8.52 16.75
CA ASP A 207 6.05 -8.04 16.56
C ASP A 207 6.49 -8.33 15.12
N ALA A 208 7.04 -7.32 14.43
CA ALA A 208 7.51 -7.48 13.06
C ALA A 208 8.75 -8.37 12.95
N GLU A 209 9.52 -8.55 14.03
CA GLU A 209 10.74 -9.35 14.02
C GLU A 209 10.44 -10.85 13.83
N ASP A 210 9.47 -11.38 14.57
CA ASP A 210 9.19 -12.81 14.65
C ASP A 210 7.71 -13.21 14.47
N GLY A 211 6.80 -12.23 14.38
CA GLY A 211 5.36 -12.47 14.26
C GLY A 211 4.69 -12.86 15.57
N ALA A 212 5.34 -12.69 16.73
CA ALA A 212 4.77 -13.01 18.03
C ALA A 212 3.66 -12.02 18.44
N ASP A 213 2.62 -12.52 19.10
CA ASP A 213 1.56 -11.68 19.67
C ASP A 213 2.12 -10.75 20.76
N ILE A 214 1.74 -9.46 20.71
CA ILE A 214 2.22 -8.45 21.66
C ILE A 214 1.26 -8.27 22.84
N ILE A 215 -0.04 -8.04 22.56
CA ILE A 215 -1.09 -7.72 23.56
C ILE A 215 -2.36 -8.55 23.37
N GLY A 216 -2.26 -9.67 22.64
CA GLY A 216 -3.42 -10.48 22.26
C GLY A 216 -4.35 -9.77 21.25
N ALA A 217 -5.16 -10.57 20.58
CA ALA A 217 -6.05 -10.08 19.53
C ALA A 217 -7.38 -9.56 20.09
N PHE A 218 -7.82 -8.39 19.62
CA PHE A 218 -9.07 -7.74 20.01
C PHE A 218 -10.25 -8.27 19.17
N ASP A 219 -11.30 -8.78 19.81
CA ASP A 219 -12.54 -9.19 19.13
C ASP A 219 -13.40 -7.96 18.80
N ILE A 220 -13.69 -7.78 17.50
CA ILE A 220 -14.44 -6.64 16.96
C ILE A 220 -15.85 -7.03 16.49
N GLY A 221 -16.30 -8.25 16.80
CA GLY A 221 -17.67 -8.73 16.61
C GLY A 221 -18.06 -9.18 15.18
N ASP A 222 -17.41 -8.65 14.14
CA ASP A 222 -17.61 -9.04 12.73
C ASP A 222 -16.28 -9.03 11.96
N ILE A 223 -16.29 -9.59 10.75
CA ILE A 223 -15.10 -9.70 9.92
C ILE A 223 -14.56 -8.31 9.57
N VAL A 224 -13.24 -8.14 9.71
CA VAL A 224 -12.59 -6.89 9.31
C VAL A 224 -12.13 -7.01 7.87
N LYS A 225 -12.50 -6.01 7.06
CA LYS A 225 -12.07 -5.90 5.65
C LYS A 225 -11.07 -4.76 5.47
N GLY A 226 -11.27 -3.64 6.17
CA GLY A 226 -10.43 -2.45 6.04
C GLY A 226 -9.09 -2.58 6.76
N SER A 227 -8.18 -1.67 6.43
CA SER A 227 -6.97 -1.44 7.23
C SER A 227 -7.31 -0.75 8.55
N VAL A 228 -6.60 -1.13 9.61
CA VAL A 228 -6.61 -0.42 10.88
C VAL A 228 -5.82 0.89 10.77
N THR A 229 -6.05 1.82 11.68
CA THR A 229 -5.28 3.08 11.75
C THR A 229 -4.63 3.23 13.12
N ARG A 230 -3.30 3.37 13.16
CA ARG A 230 -2.55 3.80 14.35
C ARG A 230 -2.72 5.31 14.52
N ASP A 231 -2.96 5.76 15.75
CA ASP A 231 -3.11 7.18 16.03
C ASP A 231 -1.84 7.97 15.66
N PRO A 232 -1.94 9.02 14.82
CA PRO A 232 -0.79 9.77 14.35
C PRO A 232 -0.25 10.74 15.42
N ASP A 233 -0.98 11.04 16.48
CA ASP A 233 -0.53 11.97 17.53
C ASP A 233 0.26 11.25 18.63
N GLY A 234 0.42 9.93 18.51
CA GLY A 234 1.24 9.11 19.40
C GLY A 234 0.49 8.52 20.58
N PHE A 235 -0.80 8.84 20.78
CA PHE A 235 -1.61 8.17 21.80
C PHE A 235 -1.68 6.68 21.52
N PRO A 236 -1.65 5.77 22.51
CA PRO A 236 -1.62 4.31 22.30
C PRO A 236 -3.00 3.78 21.87
N LEU A 237 -3.52 4.31 20.76
CA LEU A 237 -4.84 4.07 20.22
C LEU A 237 -4.73 3.52 18.80
N LEU A 238 -5.65 2.61 18.50
CA LEU A 238 -5.89 2.06 17.18
C LEU A 238 -7.37 2.24 16.81
N TYR A 239 -7.63 2.65 15.58
CA TYR A 239 -8.97 2.81 15.04
C TYR A 239 -9.27 1.69 14.05
N SER A 240 -10.39 1.01 14.25
CA SER A 240 -10.83 -0.06 13.35
C SER A 240 -12.35 -0.15 13.36
N GLY A 241 -12.91 -0.65 12.27
CA GLY A 241 -14.34 -0.89 12.19
C GLY A 241 -14.67 -2.17 11.45
N SER A 242 -15.78 -2.77 11.84
CA SER A 242 -16.40 -3.90 11.16
C SER A 242 -17.84 -3.54 10.81
N ARG A 243 -18.64 -4.52 10.39
CA ARG A 243 -20.10 -4.33 10.24
C ARG A 243 -20.83 -4.34 11.58
N ALA A 244 -20.20 -4.80 12.65
CA ALA A 244 -20.73 -4.61 13.99
C ALA A 244 -20.60 -3.13 14.34
N ASP A 245 -19.42 -2.72 14.81
CA ASP A 245 -19.18 -1.35 15.25
C ASP A 245 -17.83 -0.82 14.73
N PHE A 246 -17.68 0.50 14.79
CA PHE A 246 -16.38 1.16 14.80
C PHE A 246 -15.88 1.32 16.23
N HIS A 247 -14.59 1.14 16.47
CA HIS A 247 -13.95 1.20 17.78
C HIS A 247 -12.73 2.12 17.81
N VAL A 248 -12.55 2.79 18.95
CA VAL A 248 -11.27 3.33 19.42
C VAL A 248 -10.70 2.33 20.43
N ILE A 249 -9.61 1.66 20.05
CA ILE A 249 -9.01 0.56 20.78
C ILE A 249 -7.74 1.06 21.48
N ALA A 250 -7.68 0.99 22.81
CA ALA A 250 -6.47 1.23 23.58
C ALA A 250 -5.54 0.01 23.58
N MET A 251 -4.24 0.26 23.51
CA MET A 251 -3.18 -0.76 23.41
C MET A 251 -2.29 -0.85 24.65
N ASP A 252 -2.51 -0.01 25.65
CA ASP A 252 -1.63 0.22 26.81
C ASP A 252 -2.31 -0.13 28.15
N ARG A 253 -3.31 -1.01 28.12
CA ARG A 253 -4.09 -1.32 29.32
C ARG A 253 -3.26 -2.08 30.35
N PRO A 254 -3.48 -1.87 31.66
CA PRO A 254 -2.75 -2.58 32.71
C PRO A 254 -2.86 -4.11 32.66
N SER A 255 -3.92 -4.64 32.03
CA SER A 255 -4.10 -6.08 31.78
C SER A 255 -3.07 -6.64 30.80
N GLY A 256 -2.42 -5.79 29.99
CA GLY A 256 -1.61 -6.21 28.85
C GLY A 256 -2.44 -6.60 27.62
N GLU A 257 -3.74 -6.32 27.62
CA GLU A 257 -4.66 -6.64 26.51
C GLU A 257 -5.26 -5.38 25.88
N ALA A 258 -5.60 -5.47 24.59
CA ALA A 258 -6.30 -4.40 23.90
C ALA A 258 -7.74 -4.22 24.41
N GLU A 259 -8.24 -2.99 24.52
CA GLU A 259 -9.57 -2.68 25.04
C GLU A 259 -10.27 -1.59 24.23
N SER A 260 -11.58 -1.73 23.98
CA SER A 260 -12.38 -0.66 23.38
C SER A 260 -12.67 0.44 24.40
N LEU A 261 -12.13 1.64 24.20
CA LEU A 261 -12.47 2.81 25.00
C LEU A 261 -13.80 3.46 24.56
N TRP A 262 -14.12 3.30 23.28
CA TRP A 262 -15.33 3.87 22.69
C TRP A 262 -15.72 3.07 21.45
N SER A 263 -17.03 2.96 21.21
CA SER A 263 -17.58 2.36 20.00
C SER A 263 -18.75 3.16 19.45
N MET A 264 -19.03 2.95 18.16
CA MET A 264 -20.19 3.49 17.47
C MET A 264 -20.73 2.45 16.49
N SER A 265 -22.02 2.15 16.63
CA SER A 265 -22.79 1.39 15.68
C SER A 265 -23.33 2.30 14.57
N HIS A 266 -23.64 1.70 13.42
CA HIS A 266 -24.40 2.36 12.35
C HIS A 266 -25.79 2.85 12.79
N ASP A 267 -26.36 2.29 13.86
CA ASP A 267 -27.65 2.71 14.44
C ASP A 267 -27.54 3.99 15.30
N ASP A 268 -26.32 4.40 15.69
CA ASP A 268 -26.09 5.60 16.51
C ASP A 268 -26.14 6.91 15.71
N VAL A 269 -26.26 6.83 14.38
CA VAL A 269 -26.26 7.98 13.48
C VAL A 269 -27.50 8.01 12.59
N SER A 270 -28.02 9.21 12.34
CA SER A 270 -29.19 9.42 11.48
C SER A 270 -28.88 10.45 10.37
N PRO A 271 -29.33 10.20 9.11
CA PRO A 271 -30.02 9.00 8.66
C PRO A 271 -29.05 7.83 8.45
N THR A 272 -29.45 6.63 8.85
CA THR A 272 -28.73 5.40 8.50
C THR A 272 -28.82 5.19 6.99
N LYS A 273 -27.67 5.20 6.31
CA LYS A 273 -27.58 5.01 4.84
C LYS A 273 -27.14 3.60 4.44
N TRP A 274 -26.94 2.72 5.42
CA TRP A 274 -26.38 1.38 5.26
C TRP A 274 -27.32 0.34 5.86
N ASN A 275 -27.26 -0.89 5.37
CA ASN A 275 -28.18 -2.00 5.66
C ASN A 275 -27.45 -3.30 6.03
#